data_AF-A0A953DY11-F1
#
_entry.id   AF-A0A953DY11-F1
#
_cell.length_a   1.000
_cell.length_b   1.000
_cell.length_c   1.000
_cell.angle_alpha   90.00
_cell.angle_beta   90.00
_cell.angle_gamma   90.00
#
_symmetry.space_group_name_H-M   'P 1'
#
loop_
_entity.id
_entity.type
_entity.pdbx_description
1 polymer ?
#
loop_
_entity_poly.entity_id
_entity_poly.type
_entity_poly.pdbx_seq_one_letter_code
_entity_poly.pdbx_strand_id
1 'polypeptide(L)'
;LRRLWPKYLREIRTVPVMSPGLSRVPPGLDWRNPEAILRRLRIDSRNRSELIARFRPPRNISRGGTNEAEKVFRRFCRRLLRTYKEHRNQPQTCSVSHMSKYLHFGQVSPLWLALEVRKHSEAGRINIDSYIDELLVRRELSINWVEFTPHYERYDALPRWARETLAKHARDRRPHLYSRAQLEAAETHDPYWNAAMNEMRCTGYMHNHMRMYWGKKILEWSPTPEEAHATALALNNKYFIDGRDPNSFANVAWIFGLHDRPWPERPIFGKVRYMNARGLERKCDIAAYLKRVERLMAKSP
;
A
#
# COMPACT_ATOMS: atom_id res chain seq x y z
N LEU A 1 23.85 4.63 6.83
CA LEU A 1 23.26 5.73 6.02
C LEU A 1 23.19 6.99 6.88
N ARG A 2 23.79 8.10 6.44
CA ARG A 2 23.72 9.39 7.13
C ARG A 2 22.32 9.97 6.95
N ARG A 3 21.55 10.14 8.03
CA ARG A 3 20.21 10.74 7.97
C ARG A 3 20.30 12.24 7.72
N LEU A 4 19.75 12.69 6.60
CA LEU A 4 19.77 14.10 6.20
C LEU A 4 18.49 14.85 6.54
N TRP A 5 17.36 14.14 6.68
CA TRP A 5 16.07 14.76 7.01
C TRP A 5 16.09 15.62 8.29
N PRO A 6 16.90 15.37 9.36
CA PRO A 6 16.91 16.27 10.52
C PRO A 6 17.35 17.71 10.17
N LYS A 7 18.17 17.88 9.12
CA LYS A 7 18.64 19.19 8.64
C LYS A 7 17.57 19.95 7.85
N TYR A 8 16.73 19.21 7.12
CA TYR A 8 15.77 19.75 6.15
C TYR A 8 14.33 19.77 6.64
N LEU A 9 14.00 19.01 7.69
CA LEU A 9 12.67 18.96 8.28
C LEU A 9 12.42 20.21 9.13
N ARG A 10 11.90 21.25 8.47
CA ARG A 10 11.58 22.55 9.07
C ARG A 10 10.10 22.87 8.86
N GLU A 11 9.53 23.61 9.78
CA GLU A 11 8.19 24.16 9.59
C GLU A 11 8.19 25.11 8.39
N ILE A 12 7.16 25.00 7.57
CA ILE A 12 6.91 25.99 6.51
C ILE A 12 6.08 27.09 7.15
N ARG A 13 6.43 28.35 6.88
CA ARG A 13 5.63 29.50 7.30
C ARG A 13 4.22 29.34 6.76
N THR A 14 3.25 29.18 7.65
CA THR A 14 1.84 29.14 7.27
C THR A 14 1.42 30.54 6.86
N VAL A 15 0.79 30.65 5.70
CA VAL A 15 0.14 31.89 5.28
C VAL A 15 -1.29 31.82 5.80
N PRO A 16 -1.76 32.80 6.59
CA PRO A 16 -3.16 32.85 6.99
C PRO A 16 -4.03 32.82 5.75
N VAL A 17 -5.06 31.96 5.77
CA VAL A 17 -6.02 31.90 4.68
C VAL A 17 -6.76 33.24 4.66
N MET A 18 -6.45 34.11 3.69
CA MET A 18 -7.03 35.46 3.59
C MET A 18 -8.54 35.44 3.35
N SER A 19 -9.04 34.34 2.77
CA SER A 19 -10.47 34.09 2.58
C SER A 19 -10.71 32.60 2.78
N PRO A 20 -11.44 32.18 3.84
CA PRO A 20 -11.79 30.78 4.02
C PRO A 20 -12.41 30.27 2.73
N GLY A 21 -11.85 29.19 2.15
CA GLY A 21 -12.23 28.72 0.83
C GLY A 21 -13.75 28.59 0.65
N LEU A 22 -14.25 29.06 -0.48
CA LEU A 22 -15.63 28.92 -0.97
C LEU A 22 -16.74 29.17 0.07
N SER A 23 -16.74 30.33 0.74
CA SER A 23 -17.99 30.85 1.33
C SER A 23 -19.09 31.06 0.27
N ARG A 24 -18.70 31.20 -1.00
CA ARG A 24 -19.57 31.05 -2.17
C ARG A 24 -19.06 29.96 -3.10
N VAL A 25 -19.82 28.88 -3.20
CA VAL A 25 -19.66 27.84 -4.20
C VAL A 25 -19.92 28.45 -5.59
N PRO A 26 -19.11 28.17 -6.63
CA PRO A 26 -19.43 28.63 -7.97
C PRO A 26 -20.82 28.07 -8.34
N PRO A 27 -21.75 28.90 -8.82
CA PRO A 27 -23.06 28.42 -9.24
C PRO A 27 -22.88 27.31 -10.29
N GLY A 28 -23.58 26.19 -10.12
CA GLY A 28 -23.54 25.08 -11.07
C GLY A 28 -22.75 23.83 -10.67
N LEU A 29 -22.14 23.75 -9.47
CA LEU A 29 -21.70 22.45 -8.91
C LEU A 29 -22.08 22.34 -7.43
N ASP A 30 -22.97 21.41 -7.11
CA ASP A 30 -23.24 21.05 -5.71
C ASP A 30 -22.27 19.95 -5.26
N TRP A 31 -21.13 20.36 -4.69
CA TRP A 31 -20.13 19.44 -4.14
C TRP A 31 -20.61 18.66 -2.92
N ARG A 32 -21.74 19.05 -2.31
CA ARG A 32 -22.42 18.27 -1.27
C ARG A 32 -23.20 17.10 -1.87
N ASN A 33 -23.38 17.08 -3.19
CA ASN A 33 -24.01 16.00 -3.95
C ASN A 33 -23.05 15.47 -5.03
N PRO A 34 -22.04 14.65 -4.65
CA PRO A 34 -21.12 14.03 -5.59
C PRO A 34 -21.84 13.29 -6.73
N GLU A 35 -22.98 12.66 -6.47
CA GLU A 35 -23.79 11.97 -7.47
C GLU A 35 -24.37 12.92 -8.53
N ALA A 36 -24.75 14.14 -8.16
CA ALA A 36 -25.20 15.16 -9.11
C ALA A 36 -24.03 15.67 -9.97
N ILE A 37 -22.84 15.82 -9.37
CA ILE A 37 -21.63 16.19 -10.11
C ILE A 37 -21.24 15.09 -11.10
N LEU A 38 -21.17 13.84 -10.65
CA LEU A 38 -20.82 12.70 -11.50
C LEU A 38 -21.77 12.54 -12.69
N ARG A 39 -23.07 12.84 -12.52
CA ARG A 39 -24.05 12.87 -13.62
C ARG A 39 -23.79 13.97 -14.66
N ARG A 40 -23.16 15.07 -14.26
CA ARG A 40 -22.80 16.18 -15.15
C ARG A 40 -21.49 15.94 -15.90
N LEU A 41 -20.60 15.16 -15.32
CA LEU A 41 -19.35 14.80 -15.99
C LEU A 41 -19.66 13.81 -17.12
N ARG A 42 -19.07 14.03 -18.31
CA ARG A 42 -19.12 13.08 -19.44
C ARG A 42 -18.23 11.85 -19.19
N ILE A 43 -18.36 11.27 -18.00
CA ILE A 43 -17.77 9.98 -17.67
C ILE A 43 -18.70 8.94 -18.27
N ASP A 44 -18.16 7.86 -18.85
CA ASP A 44 -18.98 6.79 -19.38
C ASP A 44 -19.82 6.17 -18.26
N SER A 45 -21.08 6.60 -18.18
CA SER A 45 -22.07 6.15 -17.21
C SER A 45 -22.87 4.98 -17.76
N ARG A 46 -22.72 4.65 -19.05
CA ARG A 46 -23.23 3.40 -19.59
C ARG A 46 -22.50 2.31 -18.83
N ASN A 47 -23.26 1.37 -18.30
CA ASN A 47 -22.72 0.29 -17.47
C ASN A 47 -22.20 0.74 -16.10
N ARG A 48 -22.57 1.91 -15.52
CA ARG A 48 -22.18 2.25 -14.13
C ARG A 48 -22.53 1.14 -13.13
N SER A 49 -23.71 0.54 -13.25
CA SER A 49 -24.14 -0.58 -12.40
C SER A 49 -23.29 -1.83 -12.64
N GLU A 50 -22.89 -2.10 -13.89
CA GLU A 50 -22.00 -3.21 -14.25
C GLU A 50 -20.54 -2.92 -13.84
N LEU A 51 -20.07 -1.67 -13.94
CA LEU A 51 -18.78 -1.18 -13.45
C LEU A 51 -18.73 -1.26 -11.93
N ILE A 52 -19.77 -0.88 -11.20
CA ILE A 52 -19.86 -1.07 -9.75
C ILE A 52 -19.96 -2.56 -9.39
N ALA A 53 -20.68 -3.37 -10.19
CA ALA A 53 -20.75 -4.81 -10.01
C ALA A 53 -19.39 -5.49 -10.26
N ARG A 54 -18.61 -4.99 -11.23
CA ARG A 54 -17.29 -5.50 -11.66
C ARG A 54 -16.13 -4.95 -10.82
N PHE A 55 -16.29 -3.73 -10.32
CA PHE A 55 -15.45 -3.02 -9.37
C PHE A 55 -16.25 -2.81 -8.09
N ARG A 56 -16.52 -3.89 -7.37
CA ARG A 56 -17.09 -3.79 -6.02
C ARG A 56 -16.12 -2.95 -5.17
N PRO A 57 -16.48 -1.72 -4.78
CA PRO A 57 -15.61 -0.94 -3.92
C PRO A 57 -15.42 -1.71 -2.61
N PRO A 58 -14.30 -1.51 -1.90
CA PRO A 58 -14.15 -2.11 -0.59
C PRO A 58 -15.36 -1.82 0.29
N ARG A 59 -15.85 -2.84 0.99
CA ARG A 59 -17.10 -2.76 1.77
C ARG A 59 -16.95 -1.88 3.02
N ASN A 60 -15.75 -1.85 3.59
CA ASN A 60 -15.43 -1.19 4.86
C ASN A 60 -14.40 -0.07 4.66
N ILE A 61 -14.68 0.87 3.73
CA ILE A 61 -13.82 2.03 3.49
C ILE A 61 -13.84 2.94 4.72
N SER A 62 -12.64 3.38 5.15
CA SER A 62 -12.51 4.35 6.24
C SER A 62 -13.01 5.73 5.82
N ARG A 63 -13.61 6.47 6.76
CA ARG A 63 -13.98 7.88 6.54
C ARG A 63 -12.75 8.70 6.13
N GLY A 64 -12.86 9.45 5.03
CA GLY A 64 -11.83 10.37 4.53
C GLY A 64 -11.90 11.77 5.13
N GLY A 65 -10.97 12.62 4.71
CA GLY A 65 -10.91 14.05 5.03
C GLY A 65 -9.85 14.41 6.07
N THR A 66 -9.34 15.64 6.01
CA THR A 66 -8.23 16.13 6.86
C THR A 66 -8.50 15.97 8.36
N ASN A 67 -9.69 16.34 8.83
CA ASN A 67 -10.05 16.21 10.24
C ASN A 67 -10.00 14.76 10.74
N GLU A 68 -10.46 13.80 9.92
CA GLU A 68 -10.39 12.38 10.28
C GLU A 68 -8.95 11.86 10.19
N ALA A 69 -8.17 12.29 9.19
CA ALA A 69 -6.75 11.96 9.06
C ALA A 69 -5.97 12.38 10.32
N GLU A 70 -6.12 13.64 10.75
CA GLU A 70 -5.47 14.16 11.95
C GLU A 70 -5.92 13.42 13.21
N LYS A 71 -7.23 13.15 13.35
CA LYS A 71 -7.77 12.42 14.50
C LYS A 71 -7.19 11.01 14.60
N VAL A 72 -7.16 10.27 13.48
CA VAL A 72 -6.57 8.92 13.41
C VAL A 72 -5.08 8.99 13.71
N PHE A 73 -4.36 9.98 13.16
CA PHE A 73 -2.92 10.13 13.38
C PHE A 73 -2.56 10.47 14.83
N ARG A 74 -3.23 11.45 15.45
CA ARG A 74 -3.04 11.78 16.87
C ARG A 74 -3.36 10.61 17.79
N ARG A 75 -4.30 9.73 17.41
CA ARG A 75 -4.55 8.48 18.15
C ARG A 75 -3.39 7.51 17.99
N PHE A 76 -2.82 7.35 16.79
CA PHE A 76 -1.63 6.54 16.55
C PHE A 76 -0.44 7.05 17.38
N CYS A 77 -0.15 8.36 17.35
CA CYS A 77 0.94 8.96 18.11
C CYS A 77 0.81 8.69 19.62
N ARG A 78 -0.38 8.89 20.20
CA ARG A 78 -0.61 8.69 21.63
C ARG A 78 -0.57 7.24 22.08
N ARG A 79 -1.00 6.29 21.24
CA ARG A 79 -1.27 4.90 21.69
C ARG A 79 -0.33 3.85 21.12
N LEU A 80 0.21 4.07 19.93
CA LEU A 80 0.85 3.01 19.14
C LEU A 80 2.28 3.35 18.70
N LEU A 81 2.63 4.64 18.66
CA LEU A 81 3.97 5.05 18.25
C LEU A 81 5.07 4.43 19.12
N ARG A 82 4.84 4.25 20.43
CA ARG A 82 5.83 3.70 21.37
C ARG A 82 6.33 2.30 21.02
N THR A 83 5.56 1.53 20.24
CA THR A 83 5.92 0.17 19.81
C THR A 83 6.04 0.06 18.30
N TYR A 84 6.07 1.18 17.57
CA TYR A 84 6.03 1.19 16.12
C TYR A 84 7.18 0.40 15.48
N LYS A 85 8.43 0.59 15.92
CA LYS A 85 9.58 -0.11 15.33
C LYS A 85 9.45 -1.63 15.46
N GLU A 86 9.02 -2.09 16.63
CA GLU A 86 8.87 -3.51 16.94
C GLU A 86 7.67 -4.13 16.21
N HIS A 87 6.53 -3.42 16.20
CA HIS A 87 5.25 -3.98 15.75
C HIS A 87 4.83 -3.61 14.32
N ARG A 88 5.51 -2.69 13.62
CA ARG A 88 5.14 -2.31 12.23
C ARG A 88 5.19 -3.45 11.22
N ASN A 89 5.89 -4.54 11.55
CA ASN A 89 5.97 -5.76 10.74
C ASN A 89 5.06 -6.89 11.28
N GLN A 90 4.23 -6.62 12.29
CA GLN A 90 3.37 -7.59 12.95
C GLN A 90 1.92 -7.42 12.44
N PRO A 91 1.52 -8.15 11.37
CA PRO A 91 0.26 -7.93 10.68
C PRO A 91 -0.97 -8.12 11.55
N GLN A 92 -0.91 -8.94 12.60
CA GLN A 92 -1.96 -9.14 13.59
C GLN A 92 -2.22 -7.90 14.45
N THR A 93 -1.21 -7.03 14.62
CA THR A 93 -1.34 -5.81 15.42
C THR A 93 -1.94 -4.67 14.59
N CYS A 94 -2.49 -3.67 15.28
CA CYS A 94 -2.94 -2.42 14.66
C CYS A 94 -1.88 -1.31 14.78
N SER A 95 -0.59 -1.67 14.95
CA SER A 95 0.50 -0.76 15.34
C SER A 95 1.08 0.03 14.15
N VAL A 96 0.20 0.52 13.27
CA VAL A 96 0.55 1.35 12.12
C VAL A 96 -0.35 2.59 12.06
N SER A 97 0.11 3.62 11.35
CA SER A 97 -0.60 4.91 11.32
C SER A 97 -1.86 4.93 10.43
N HIS A 98 -1.98 3.98 9.50
CA HIS A 98 -3.00 3.98 8.45
C HIS A 98 -3.07 5.28 7.61
N MET A 99 -1.95 6.02 7.54
CA MET A 99 -1.90 7.32 6.85
C MET A 99 -1.82 7.23 5.33
N SER A 100 -1.47 6.08 4.76
CA SER A 100 -1.28 5.92 3.31
C SER A 100 -2.50 6.36 2.49
N LYS A 101 -3.71 5.97 2.92
CA LYS A 101 -4.97 6.37 2.26
C LYS A 101 -5.22 7.89 2.29
N TYR A 102 -4.84 8.58 3.37
CA TYR A 102 -5.01 10.03 3.48
C TYR A 102 -3.91 10.77 2.70
N LEU A 103 -2.67 10.25 2.75
CA LEU A 103 -1.53 10.78 2.00
C LEU A 103 -1.74 10.69 0.49
N HIS A 104 -2.28 9.57 0.01
CA HIS A 104 -2.56 9.35 -1.41
C HIS A 104 -3.49 10.43 -1.98
N PHE A 105 -4.55 10.78 -1.26
CA PHE A 105 -5.51 11.82 -1.69
C PHE A 105 -5.13 13.25 -1.25
N GLY A 106 -3.92 13.46 -0.71
CA GLY A 106 -3.49 14.79 -0.23
C GLY A 106 -4.32 15.35 0.93
N GLN A 107 -5.03 14.48 1.67
CA GLN A 107 -5.88 14.90 2.79
C GLN A 107 -5.07 15.26 4.04
N VAL A 108 -3.80 14.85 4.10
CA VAL A 108 -2.87 15.21 5.16
C VAL A 108 -1.46 15.43 4.57
N SER A 109 -0.74 16.42 5.08
CA SER A 109 0.62 16.71 4.64
C SER A 109 1.64 15.75 5.27
N PRO A 110 2.58 15.17 4.50
CA PRO A 110 3.67 14.36 5.06
C PRO A 110 4.58 15.18 5.99
N LEU A 111 4.75 16.49 5.71
CA LEU A 111 5.49 17.38 6.59
C LEU A 111 4.80 17.51 7.95
N TRP A 112 3.48 17.72 7.94
CA TRP A 112 2.69 17.82 9.17
C TRP A 112 2.81 16.54 10.00
N LEU A 113 2.69 15.36 9.38
CA LEU A 113 2.87 14.07 10.08
C LEU A 113 4.27 13.94 10.71
N ALA A 114 5.33 14.33 9.99
CA ALA A 114 6.70 14.24 10.46
C ALA A 114 7.00 15.23 11.61
N LEU A 115 6.38 16.42 11.61
CA LEU A 115 6.49 17.37 12.71
C LEU A 115 5.67 16.93 13.92
N GLU A 116 4.45 16.44 13.71
CA GLU A 116 3.55 16.01 14.77
C GLU A 116 4.13 14.79 15.52
N VAL A 117 4.69 13.81 14.81
CA VAL A 117 5.29 12.63 15.47
C VAL A 117 6.48 13.02 16.37
N ARG A 118 7.19 14.12 16.07
CA ARG A 118 8.32 14.62 16.88
C ARG A 118 7.88 15.27 18.19
N LYS A 119 6.62 15.70 18.30
CA LYS A 119 6.05 16.22 19.55
C LYS A 119 5.85 15.13 20.60
N HIS A 120 5.90 13.85 20.19
CA HIS A 120 5.72 12.69 21.04
C HIS A 120 7.05 12.06 21.47
N SER A 121 7.94 12.86 22.08
CA SER A 121 9.28 12.40 22.50
C SER A 121 9.24 11.20 23.46
N GLU A 122 8.16 11.05 24.23
CA GLU A 122 7.91 9.93 25.12
C GLU A 122 7.79 8.58 24.40
N ALA A 123 7.61 8.57 23.08
CA ALA A 123 7.63 7.34 22.29
C ALA A 123 9.03 6.83 21.96
N GLY A 124 10.07 7.58 22.30
CA GLY A 124 11.45 7.21 22.08
C GLY A 124 11.91 7.44 20.64
N ARG A 125 13.15 7.92 20.51
CA ARG A 125 13.76 8.31 19.23
C ARG A 125 13.77 7.18 18.21
N ILE A 126 13.96 5.93 18.63
CA ILE A 126 13.97 4.78 17.72
C ILE A 126 12.67 4.62 16.95
N ASN A 127 11.52 4.86 17.59
CA ASN A 127 10.21 4.75 16.98
C ASN A 127 9.89 5.93 16.07
N ILE A 128 10.19 7.15 16.55
CA ILE A 128 10.03 8.40 15.80
C ILE A 128 10.85 8.35 14.51
N ASP A 129 12.15 8.07 14.62
CA ASP A 129 13.04 8.02 13.47
C ASP A 129 12.63 6.90 12.49
N SER A 130 12.17 5.77 13.02
CA SER A 130 11.69 4.67 12.18
C SER A 130 10.40 5.03 11.43
N TYR A 131 9.52 5.85 12.01
CA TYR A 131 8.32 6.34 11.34
C TYR A 131 8.69 7.36 10.25
N ILE A 132 9.57 8.31 10.57
CA ILE A 132 10.04 9.34 9.63
C ILE A 132 10.81 8.73 8.46
N ASP A 133 11.64 7.70 8.70
CA ASP A 133 12.35 7.01 7.62
C ASP A 133 11.38 6.34 6.62
N GLU A 134 10.28 5.74 7.08
CA GLU A 134 9.24 5.21 6.16
C GLU A 134 8.48 6.35 5.45
N LEU A 135 8.09 7.38 6.20
CA LEU A 135 7.27 8.48 5.69
C LEU A 135 8.01 9.36 4.69
N LEU A 136 9.29 9.65 4.91
CA LEU A 136 10.08 10.53 4.05
C LEU A 136 10.99 9.71 3.15
N VAL A 137 11.87 8.86 3.68
CA VAL A 137 12.87 8.20 2.83
C VAL A 137 12.22 7.19 1.88
N ARG A 138 11.37 6.29 2.38
CA ARG A 138 10.75 5.26 1.52
C ARG A 138 9.70 5.84 0.57
N ARG A 139 8.87 6.76 1.07
CA ARG A 139 7.86 7.42 0.24
C ARG A 139 8.48 8.27 -0.88
N GLU A 140 9.42 9.15 -0.53
CA GLU A 140 10.04 10.05 -1.51
C GLU A 140 10.95 9.28 -2.48
N LEU A 141 11.52 8.14 -2.06
CA LEU A 141 12.23 7.24 -2.98
C LEU A 141 11.31 6.68 -4.07
N SER A 142 10.05 6.39 -3.73
CA SER A 142 9.06 5.94 -4.72
C SER A 142 8.66 7.04 -5.69
N ILE A 143 8.60 8.30 -5.21
CA ILE A 143 8.38 9.47 -6.06
C ILE A 143 9.58 9.70 -6.98
N ASN A 144 10.80 9.61 -6.45
CA ASN A 144 12.03 9.67 -7.24
C ASN A 144 12.06 8.61 -8.35
N TRP A 145 11.66 7.37 -8.03
CA TRP A 145 11.58 6.30 -9.04
C TRP A 145 10.66 6.69 -10.21
N VAL A 146 9.43 7.12 -9.90
CA VAL A 146 8.43 7.49 -10.90
C VAL A 146 8.82 8.72 -11.72
N GLU A 147 9.44 9.72 -11.08
CA GLU A 147 9.89 10.94 -11.75
C GLU A 147 11.03 10.68 -12.73
N PHE A 148 12.03 9.89 -12.32
CA PHE A 148 13.27 9.74 -13.08
C PHE A 148 13.35 8.46 -13.92
N THR A 149 12.31 7.61 -13.91
CA THR A 149 12.29 6.38 -14.69
C THR A 149 11.15 6.40 -15.71
N PRO A 150 11.46 6.56 -17.00
CA PRO A 150 10.47 6.39 -18.06
C PRO A 150 9.84 5.00 -18.01
N HIS A 151 8.53 4.93 -18.22
CA HIS A 151 7.79 3.67 -18.23
C HIS A 151 7.96 2.85 -16.94
N TYR A 152 8.06 3.51 -15.79
CA TYR A 152 8.24 2.90 -14.46
C TYR A 152 7.21 1.81 -14.12
N GLU A 153 6.06 1.80 -14.81
CA GLU A 153 4.97 0.85 -14.66
C GLU A 153 5.17 -0.47 -15.42
N ARG A 154 6.19 -0.54 -16.29
CA ARG A 154 6.48 -1.73 -17.10
C ARG A 154 7.48 -2.63 -16.39
N TYR A 155 7.35 -3.94 -16.61
CA TYR A 155 8.32 -4.92 -16.11
C TYR A 155 9.76 -4.61 -16.59
N ASP A 156 9.91 -4.07 -17.81
CA ASP A 156 11.21 -3.74 -18.39
C ASP A 156 11.97 -2.64 -17.64
N ALA A 157 11.26 -1.81 -16.86
CA ALA A 157 11.87 -0.79 -16.01
C ALA A 157 12.61 -1.40 -14.82
N LEU A 158 12.39 -2.68 -14.49
CA LEU A 158 13.09 -3.33 -13.38
C LEU A 158 14.62 -3.33 -13.57
N PRO A 159 15.38 -3.29 -12.46
CA PRO A 159 16.83 -3.38 -12.52
C PRO A 159 17.31 -4.57 -13.33
N ARG A 160 18.35 -4.37 -14.16
CA ARG A 160 18.89 -5.40 -15.05
C ARG A 160 19.18 -6.72 -14.33
N TRP A 161 19.80 -6.67 -13.15
CA TRP A 161 20.13 -7.87 -12.36
C TRP A 161 18.89 -8.70 -11.98
N ALA A 162 17.78 -8.04 -11.72
CA ALA A 162 16.52 -8.68 -11.35
C ALA A 162 15.89 -9.36 -12.57
N ARG A 163 15.85 -8.67 -13.72
CA ARG A 163 15.33 -9.25 -14.97
C ARG A 163 16.16 -10.44 -15.43
N GLU A 164 17.48 -10.34 -15.38
CA GLU A 164 18.38 -11.43 -15.77
C GLU A 164 18.21 -12.66 -14.89
N THR A 165 18.13 -12.47 -13.56
CA THR A 165 17.94 -13.62 -12.66
C THR A 165 16.56 -14.25 -12.83
N LEU A 166 15.50 -13.46 -13.04
CA LEU A 166 14.15 -14.01 -13.25
C LEU A 166 14.04 -14.72 -14.60
N ALA A 167 14.65 -14.17 -15.67
CA ALA A 167 14.69 -14.79 -16.99
C ALA A 167 15.42 -16.15 -16.96
N LYS A 168 16.53 -16.25 -16.21
CA LYS A 168 17.26 -17.51 -16.01
C LYS A 168 16.37 -18.63 -15.45
N HIS A 169 15.42 -18.27 -14.59
CA HIS A 169 14.51 -19.19 -13.90
C HIS A 169 13.12 -19.30 -14.57
N ALA A 170 12.94 -18.73 -15.77
CA ALA A 170 11.65 -18.72 -16.48
C ALA A 170 11.15 -20.12 -16.87
N ARG A 171 12.01 -21.15 -16.86
CA ARG A 171 11.64 -22.55 -17.18
C ARG A 171 11.48 -23.44 -15.95
N ASP A 172 11.72 -22.91 -14.76
CA ASP A 172 11.59 -23.70 -13.53
C ASP A 172 10.16 -24.20 -13.35
N ARG A 173 9.96 -25.40 -12.81
CA ARG A 173 8.60 -25.90 -12.55
C ARG A 173 7.95 -25.10 -11.42
N ARG A 174 6.72 -24.62 -11.65
CA ARG A 174 5.91 -23.90 -10.65
C ARG A 174 5.06 -24.92 -9.88
N PRO A 175 5.10 -24.96 -8.54
CA PRO A 175 4.29 -25.89 -7.76
C PRO A 175 2.79 -25.67 -7.94
N HIS A 176 2.38 -24.40 -8.10
CA HIS A 176 1.01 -24.00 -8.34
C HIS A 176 0.99 -22.92 -9.42
N LEU A 177 -0.08 -22.90 -10.22
CA LEU A 177 -0.37 -21.85 -11.17
C LEU A 177 -1.82 -21.41 -10.96
N TYR A 178 -2.01 -20.10 -10.76
CA TYR A 178 -3.35 -19.53 -10.62
C TYR A 178 -3.58 -18.49 -11.70
N SER A 179 -4.79 -18.50 -12.25
CA SER A 179 -5.26 -17.39 -13.06
C SER A 179 -5.40 -16.13 -12.20
N ARG A 180 -5.35 -14.96 -12.84
CA ARG A 180 -5.66 -13.68 -12.16
C ARG A 180 -7.03 -13.71 -11.48
N ALA A 181 -8.02 -14.39 -12.08
CA ALA A 181 -9.35 -14.52 -11.51
C ALA A 181 -9.36 -15.33 -10.19
N GLN A 182 -8.64 -16.45 -10.13
CA GLN A 182 -8.49 -17.24 -8.89
C GLN A 182 -7.75 -16.46 -7.81
N LEU A 183 -6.67 -15.76 -8.18
CA LEU A 183 -5.95 -14.87 -7.26
C LEU A 183 -6.88 -13.76 -6.74
N GLU A 184 -7.61 -13.11 -7.63
CA GLU A 184 -8.57 -12.06 -7.27
C GLU A 184 -9.70 -12.56 -6.37
N ALA A 185 -10.16 -13.80 -6.57
CA ALA A 185 -11.19 -14.44 -5.78
C ALA A 185 -10.69 -14.91 -4.39
N ALA A 186 -9.38 -14.88 -4.13
CA ALA A 186 -8.74 -15.47 -2.95
C ALA A 186 -8.88 -17.00 -2.89
N GLU A 187 -8.77 -17.67 -4.03
CA GLU A 187 -8.95 -19.12 -4.21
C GLU A 187 -7.60 -19.81 -4.42
N THR A 188 -6.71 -19.68 -3.44
CA THR A 188 -5.42 -20.38 -3.44
C THR A 188 -5.37 -21.43 -2.32
N HIS A 189 -4.40 -22.34 -2.41
CA HIS A 189 -4.10 -23.29 -1.33
C HIS A 189 -3.60 -22.62 -0.03
N ASP A 190 -3.14 -21.36 -0.10
CA ASP A 190 -2.52 -20.67 1.04
C ASP A 190 -3.53 -19.79 1.77
N PRO A 191 -3.96 -20.19 2.99
CA PRO A 191 -4.94 -19.43 3.75
C PRO A 191 -4.43 -18.03 4.16
N TYR A 192 -3.13 -17.84 4.36
CA TYR A 192 -2.56 -16.54 4.71
C TYR A 192 -2.60 -15.57 3.53
N TRP A 193 -2.33 -16.08 2.32
CA TRP A 193 -2.46 -15.29 1.10
C TRP A 193 -3.92 -14.92 0.82
N ASN A 194 -4.83 -15.88 0.97
CA ASN A 194 -6.26 -15.65 0.79
C ASN A 194 -6.78 -14.60 1.79
N ALA A 195 -6.35 -14.66 3.05
CA ALA A 195 -6.70 -13.66 4.05
C ALA A 195 -6.14 -12.26 3.69
N ALA A 196 -4.91 -12.16 3.20
CA ALA A 196 -4.37 -10.89 2.73
C ALA A 196 -5.20 -10.28 1.59
N MET A 197 -5.53 -11.10 0.58
CA MET A 197 -6.39 -10.68 -0.53
C MET A 197 -7.78 -10.25 -0.03
N ASN A 198 -8.37 -10.97 0.92
CA ASN A 198 -9.66 -10.62 1.51
C ASN A 198 -9.62 -9.34 2.37
N GLU A 199 -8.54 -9.09 3.12
CA GLU A 199 -8.33 -7.83 3.85
C GLU A 199 -8.38 -6.64 2.86
N MET A 200 -7.66 -6.77 1.74
CA MET A 200 -7.61 -5.77 0.68
C MET A 200 -8.97 -5.56 0.03
N ARG A 201 -9.66 -6.64 -0.37
CA ARG A 201 -11.01 -6.55 -0.99
C ARG A 201 -12.05 -5.96 -0.06
N CYS A 202 -11.94 -6.23 1.23
CA CYS A 202 -12.92 -5.77 2.22
C CYS A 202 -12.68 -4.33 2.63
N THR A 203 -11.43 -3.94 2.88
CA THR A 203 -11.12 -2.66 3.52
C THR A 203 -10.41 -1.66 2.61
N GLY A 204 -9.94 -2.11 1.44
CA GLY A 204 -9.10 -1.32 0.55
C GLY A 204 -7.70 -1.07 1.13
N TYR A 205 -7.31 -1.89 2.10
CA TYR A 205 -6.04 -1.84 2.81
C TYR A 205 -5.54 -3.26 3.07
N MET A 206 -4.22 -3.41 3.11
CA MET A 206 -3.53 -4.64 3.47
C MET A 206 -2.29 -4.24 4.25
N HIS A 207 -2.01 -4.96 5.33
CA HIS A 207 -0.82 -4.70 6.14
C HIS A 207 0.47 -4.81 5.31
N ASN A 208 1.43 -3.89 5.49
CA ASN A 208 2.62 -3.79 4.64
C ASN A 208 3.44 -5.10 4.58
N HIS A 209 3.59 -5.79 5.72
CA HIS A 209 4.26 -7.10 5.74
C HIS A 209 3.54 -8.14 4.87
N MET A 210 2.21 -8.10 4.85
CA MET A 210 1.40 -8.97 4.01
C MET A 210 1.42 -8.53 2.55
N ARG A 211 1.55 -7.24 2.22
CA ARG A 211 1.73 -6.79 0.82
C ARG A 211 2.98 -7.40 0.19
N MET A 212 4.10 -7.42 0.94
CA MET A 212 5.33 -8.08 0.49
C MET A 212 5.11 -9.58 0.28
N TYR A 213 4.53 -10.26 1.26
CA TYR A 213 4.22 -11.69 1.16
C TYR A 213 3.32 -12.01 -0.04
N TRP A 214 2.19 -11.32 -0.12
CA TRP A 214 1.18 -11.40 -1.17
C TRP A 214 1.81 -11.26 -2.56
N GLY A 215 2.65 -10.25 -2.72
CA GLY A 215 3.36 -9.97 -3.95
C GLY A 215 4.33 -11.09 -4.36
N LYS A 216 5.18 -11.55 -3.42
CA LYS A 216 6.14 -12.62 -3.70
C LYS A 216 5.42 -13.91 -4.11
N LYS A 217 4.24 -14.19 -3.56
CA LYS A 217 3.45 -15.37 -3.93
C LYS A 217 2.79 -15.25 -5.31
N ILE A 218 2.38 -14.05 -5.73
CA ILE A 218 1.95 -13.84 -7.13
C ILE A 218 3.09 -14.20 -8.09
N LEU A 219 4.33 -13.80 -7.81
CA LEU A 219 5.49 -14.22 -8.59
C LEU A 219 5.71 -15.74 -8.58
N GLU A 220 5.57 -16.39 -7.43
CA GLU A 220 5.75 -17.86 -7.31
C GLU A 220 4.69 -18.67 -8.07
N TRP A 221 3.48 -18.13 -8.23
CA TRP A 221 2.30 -18.85 -8.75
C TRP A 221 1.80 -18.33 -10.10
N SER A 222 2.61 -17.52 -10.80
CA SER A 222 2.31 -17.08 -12.16
C SER A 222 3.17 -17.83 -13.19
N PRO A 223 2.69 -17.97 -14.43
CA PRO A 223 3.47 -18.56 -15.51
C PRO A 223 4.78 -17.82 -15.78
N THR A 224 4.75 -16.48 -15.78
CA THR A 224 5.92 -15.64 -16.05
C THR A 224 6.04 -14.49 -15.05
N PRO A 225 7.26 -13.97 -14.81
CA PRO A 225 7.47 -12.75 -14.03
C PRO A 225 6.70 -11.53 -14.56
N GLU A 226 6.55 -11.41 -15.87
CA GLU A 226 5.82 -10.34 -16.56
C GLU A 226 4.33 -10.40 -16.24
N GLU A 227 3.72 -11.60 -16.32
CA GLU A 227 2.32 -11.82 -15.93
C GLU A 227 2.10 -11.62 -14.44
N ALA A 228 3.05 -12.04 -13.60
CA ALA A 228 3.01 -11.78 -12.17
C ALA A 228 3.03 -10.28 -11.88
N HIS A 229 3.90 -9.52 -12.56
CA HIS A 229 4.02 -8.08 -12.40
C HIS A 229 2.73 -7.37 -12.81
N ALA A 230 2.20 -7.70 -14.00
CA ALA A 230 0.94 -7.16 -14.50
C ALA A 230 -0.23 -7.49 -13.56
N THR A 231 -0.28 -8.72 -13.04
CA THR A 231 -1.31 -9.17 -12.10
C THR A 231 -1.23 -8.43 -10.77
N ALA A 232 -0.04 -8.34 -10.16
CA ALA A 232 0.17 -7.62 -8.91
C ALA A 232 -0.23 -6.14 -9.05
N LEU A 233 0.18 -5.48 -10.14
CA LEU A 233 -0.15 -4.08 -10.38
C LEU A 233 -1.66 -3.88 -10.59
N ALA A 234 -2.31 -4.77 -11.36
CA ALA A 234 -3.74 -4.71 -11.61
C ALA A 234 -4.56 -4.87 -10.31
N LEU A 235 -4.24 -5.86 -9.48
CA LEU A 235 -4.95 -6.09 -8.22
C LEU A 235 -4.70 -4.97 -7.21
N ASN A 236 -3.45 -4.49 -7.10
CA ASN A 236 -3.08 -3.36 -6.25
C ASN A 236 -3.90 -2.12 -6.61
N ASN A 237 -3.89 -1.75 -7.89
CA ASN A 237 -4.55 -0.54 -8.37
C ASN A 237 -6.08 -0.66 -8.42
N LYS A 238 -6.63 -1.88 -8.44
CA LYS A 238 -8.06 -2.12 -8.36
C LYS A 238 -8.60 -1.91 -6.95
N TYR A 239 -7.96 -2.49 -5.94
CA TYR A 239 -8.54 -2.59 -4.61
C TYR A 239 -7.97 -1.63 -3.57
N PHE A 240 -6.69 -1.27 -3.63
CA PHE A 240 -6.15 -0.38 -2.61
C PHE A 240 -6.70 1.03 -2.74
N ILE A 241 -7.10 1.60 -1.60
CA ILE A 241 -7.46 3.01 -1.48
C ILE A 241 -6.21 3.88 -1.72
N ASP A 242 -5.04 3.38 -1.32
CA ASP A 242 -3.71 3.98 -1.61
C ASP A 242 -3.06 3.44 -2.90
N GLY A 243 -3.86 2.81 -3.77
CA GLY A 243 -3.46 2.30 -5.08
C GLY A 243 -3.32 3.41 -6.14
N ARG A 244 -2.65 3.13 -7.27
CA ARG A 244 -2.38 4.11 -8.36
C ARG A 244 -1.53 5.30 -7.89
N ASP A 245 -0.60 5.00 -7.01
CA ASP A 245 0.30 5.95 -6.36
C ASP A 245 1.76 5.62 -6.74
N PRO A 246 2.71 6.57 -6.75
CA PRO A 246 4.13 6.24 -6.92
C PRO A 246 4.62 5.13 -5.99
N ASN A 247 4.14 5.11 -4.74
CA ASN A 247 4.42 4.02 -3.81
C ASN A 247 3.86 2.67 -4.29
N SER A 248 2.72 2.65 -4.97
CA SER A 248 2.16 1.42 -5.54
C SER A 248 3.10 0.83 -6.58
N PHE A 249 3.56 1.63 -7.54
CA PHE A 249 4.44 1.15 -8.61
C PHE A 249 5.81 0.71 -8.06
N ALA A 250 6.42 1.52 -7.19
CA ALA A 250 7.69 1.17 -6.58
C ALA A 250 7.61 -0.07 -5.67
N ASN A 251 6.52 -0.21 -4.88
CA ASN A 251 6.33 -1.40 -4.03
C ASN A 251 6.07 -2.65 -4.86
N VAL A 252 5.31 -2.55 -5.96
CA VAL A 252 5.14 -3.69 -6.87
C VAL A 252 6.47 -4.04 -7.51
N ALA A 253 7.23 -3.07 -8.02
CA ALA A 253 8.55 -3.32 -8.59
C ALA A 253 9.55 -3.90 -7.56
N TRP A 254 9.43 -3.54 -6.27
CA TRP A 254 10.23 -4.13 -5.18
C TRP A 254 9.98 -5.63 -4.99
N ILE A 255 8.77 -6.12 -5.30
CA ILE A 255 8.47 -7.56 -5.34
C ILE A 255 9.41 -8.28 -6.31
N PHE A 256 9.84 -7.61 -7.37
CA PHE A 256 10.71 -8.19 -8.40
C PHE A 256 12.18 -7.77 -8.26
N GLY A 257 12.53 -6.88 -7.34
CA GLY A 257 13.92 -6.55 -6.99
C GLY A 257 14.30 -5.07 -7.01
N LEU A 258 13.38 -4.16 -7.36
CA LEU A 258 13.65 -2.71 -7.29
C LEU A 258 14.02 -2.27 -5.86
N HIS A 259 15.08 -1.48 -5.70
CA HIS A 259 15.59 -0.99 -4.41
C HIS A 259 15.91 -2.08 -3.36
N ASP A 260 16.08 -3.33 -3.80
CA ASP A 260 16.59 -4.42 -2.98
C ASP A 260 17.96 -4.88 -3.52
N ARG A 261 18.59 -5.81 -2.80
CA ARG A 261 19.83 -6.47 -3.21
C ARG A 261 19.57 -7.93 -3.62
N PRO A 262 20.52 -8.57 -4.32
CA PRO A 262 20.48 -10.02 -4.54
C PRO A 262 20.47 -10.83 -3.23
N TRP A 263 19.71 -11.93 -3.24
CA TRP A 263 19.61 -12.93 -2.19
C TRP A 263 20.15 -14.29 -2.69
N PRO A 264 20.37 -15.29 -1.81
CA PRO A 264 20.73 -16.64 -2.24
C PRO A 264 19.77 -17.16 -3.32
N GLU A 265 20.35 -17.72 -4.38
CA GLU A 265 19.62 -18.12 -5.58
C GLU A 265 18.70 -19.31 -5.29
N ARG A 266 17.47 -19.26 -5.82
CA ARG A 266 16.45 -20.30 -5.63
C ARG A 266 15.62 -20.50 -6.89
N PRO A 267 15.01 -21.69 -7.07
CA PRO A 267 14.09 -21.90 -8.16
C PRO A 267 12.97 -20.83 -8.19
N ILE A 268 12.54 -20.46 -9.39
CA ILE A 268 11.51 -19.44 -9.70
C ILE A 268 11.97 -18.01 -9.41
N PHE A 269 12.49 -17.75 -8.20
CA PHE A 269 12.85 -16.39 -7.77
C PHE A 269 14.23 -15.94 -8.25
N GLY A 270 15.11 -16.89 -8.60
CA GLY A 270 16.52 -16.62 -8.74
C GLY A 270 17.05 -15.93 -7.50
N LYS A 271 17.65 -14.76 -7.67
CA LYS A 271 18.22 -13.94 -6.57
C LYS A 271 17.26 -12.90 -6.00
N VAL A 272 15.99 -12.89 -6.41
CA VAL A 272 14.97 -12.03 -5.80
C VAL A 272 14.64 -12.54 -4.40
N ARG A 273 14.42 -11.62 -3.45
CA ARG A 273 14.06 -11.97 -2.08
C ARG A 273 12.85 -12.91 -2.02
N TYR A 274 13.01 -14.03 -1.34
CA TYR A 274 11.94 -14.99 -1.10
C TYR A 274 11.17 -14.75 0.21
N MET A 275 9.88 -15.08 0.22
CA MET A 275 9.03 -15.17 1.43
C MET A 275 8.12 -16.42 1.38
N ASN A 276 7.91 -17.07 2.54
CA ASN A 276 7.02 -18.24 2.67
C ASN A 276 6.19 -18.24 3.97
N ALA A 277 5.15 -19.07 3.96
CA ALA A 277 4.21 -19.27 5.07
C ALA A 277 4.93 -19.59 6.39
N ARG A 278 5.87 -20.55 6.38
CA ARG A 278 6.70 -20.87 7.56
C ARG A 278 7.46 -19.67 8.12
N GLY A 279 7.87 -18.75 7.25
CA GLY A 279 8.52 -17.50 7.64
C GLY A 279 7.57 -16.53 8.34
N LEU A 280 6.28 -16.51 7.96
CA LEU A 280 5.24 -15.75 8.67
C LEU A 280 4.95 -16.37 10.04
N GLU A 281 4.74 -17.69 10.09
CA GLU A 281 4.43 -18.43 11.33
C GLU A 281 5.50 -18.24 12.41
N ARG A 282 6.78 -18.17 12.02
CA ARG A 282 7.88 -17.92 12.95
C ARG A 282 7.96 -16.48 13.45
N LYS A 283 7.53 -15.51 12.64
CA LYS A 283 7.78 -14.07 12.90
C LYS A 283 6.58 -13.33 13.47
N CYS A 284 5.39 -13.87 13.28
CA CYS A 284 4.13 -13.21 13.56
C CYS A 284 3.12 -14.22 14.10
N ASP A 285 2.19 -13.76 14.93
CA ASP A 285 0.98 -14.52 15.23
C ASP A 285 0.01 -14.43 14.04
N ILE A 286 0.29 -15.23 13.02
CA ILE A 286 -0.46 -15.23 11.76
C ILE A 286 -1.88 -15.79 11.95
N ALA A 287 -2.10 -16.64 12.96
CA ALA A 287 -3.42 -17.13 13.32
C ALA A 287 -4.32 -16.01 13.85
N ALA A 288 -3.79 -15.09 14.66
CA ALA A 288 -4.52 -13.89 15.08
C ALA A 288 -4.84 -12.96 13.89
N TYR A 289 -3.95 -12.87 12.90
CA TYR A 289 -4.23 -12.14 11.66
C TYR A 289 -5.40 -12.75 10.89
N LEU A 290 -5.44 -14.09 10.72
CA LEU A 290 -6.56 -14.79 10.07
C LEU A 290 -7.89 -14.47 10.76
N LYS A 291 -7.96 -14.66 12.08
CA LYS A 291 -9.17 -14.35 12.89
C LYS A 291 -9.61 -12.90 12.75
N ARG A 292 -8.66 -11.97 12.64
CA ARG A 292 -8.98 -10.55 12.42
C ARG A 292 -9.62 -10.34 11.05
N VAL A 293 -9.05 -10.91 10.00
CA VAL A 293 -9.59 -10.78 8.64
C VAL A 293 -10.97 -11.44 8.54
N GLU A 294 -11.17 -12.61 9.13
CA GLU A 294 -12.48 -13.26 9.20
C GLU A 294 -13.55 -12.34 9.83
N ARG A 295 -13.22 -11.68 10.95
CA ARG A 295 -14.11 -10.71 11.59
C ARG A 295 -14.40 -9.49 10.69
N LEU A 296 -13.43 -9.02 9.91
CA LEU A 296 -13.64 -7.92 8.95
C LEU A 296 -14.58 -8.35 7.82
N MET A 297 -14.42 -9.58 7.33
CA MET A 297 -15.29 -10.16 6.31
C MET A 297 -16.71 -10.36 6.83
N ALA A 298 -16.89 -10.83 8.06
CA ALA A 298 -18.19 -11.07 8.68
C ALA A 298 -18.96 -9.78 9.04
N LYS A 299 -18.25 -8.69 9.37
CA LYS A 299 -18.86 -7.38 9.68
C LYS A 299 -19.28 -6.57 8.46
N SER A 300 -19.08 -7.11 7.26
CA SER A 300 -19.51 -6.45 6.03
C SER A 300 -21.00 -6.78 5.81
N PRO A 301 -21.92 -5.80 5.85
CA PRO A 301 -23.33 -6.04 5.58
C PRO A 301 -23.59 -6.61 4.19
#